data_AF-A0A6J1QH48-F1
#
_entry.id   AF-A0A6J1QH48-F1
#
_cell.length_a   1.000
_cell.length_b   1.000
_cell.length_c   1.000
_cell.angle_alpha   90.00
_cell.angle_beta   90.00
_cell.angle_gamma   90.00
#
_symmetry.space_group_name_H-M   'P 1'
#
loop_
_entity.id
_entity.type
_entity.pdbx_description
1 polymer ?
#
loop_
_entity_poly.entity_id
_entity_poly.type
_entity_poly.pdbx_seq_one_letter_code
_entity_poly.pdbx_strand_id
1 'polypeptide(L)'
;MPPAHLTPSATPEDITCLVPAGSVLTSRDPLPPSTTPGSQANSSQSGSSQNDKSPNIECVVCGDKSSGKHYGQFTCEGCKSFFKRSVRRNLTYSCRGQRNCPIDQHHRNQCQFCRLKKCMKMGMRREAVQRGRVPTSQPSLPGLPGQFALTNGDAVACASLNGHSYLSSYISLLLRAEPYPTSRYGQSCIQPPNNIMGIDNICELAARLLFSAVEWARNIPFFPDLQVTDQVALLRLVWSELFVLNASQCSMPLHVAPLLAAAGLHASPMAADRVVAFMDHIRIFQEQVEKLKALHVDSAEYSCLKAIVLFTTDACGLSDVAHIESLQEKSQCALEEYCRTQYPNQPTRFGKLLLRLPSLRTVSSQVIEQLFFVRLVGKTPIETLIRDMLLSGNSFNWPYISSM
;
A
#
# COMPACT_ATOMS: atom_id res chain seq x y z
N MET A 1 -13.39 -56.87 -38.38
CA MET A 1 -12.15 -56.51 -37.67
C MET A 1 -12.52 -55.66 -36.47
N PRO A 2 -12.27 -56.14 -35.25
CA PRO A 2 -12.70 -55.48 -34.01
C PRO A 2 -11.71 -54.35 -33.60
N PRO A 3 -12.12 -53.47 -32.66
CA PRO A 3 -11.36 -52.28 -32.26
C PRO A 3 -10.32 -52.61 -31.20
N ALA A 4 -9.19 -51.89 -31.23
CA ALA A 4 -8.13 -52.01 -30.23
C ALA A 4 -8.14 -50.82 -29.25
N HIS A 5 -8.46 -51.15 -27.99
CA HIS A 5 -7.94 -50.63 -26.72
C HIS A 5 -7.73 -49.12 -26.51
N LEU A 6 -8.67 -48.54 -25.75
CA LEU A 6 -8.45 -47.41 -24.84
C LEU A 6 -8.08 -47.95 -23.45
N THR A 7 -6.98 -47.45 -22.88
CA THR A 7 -6.66 -47.56 -21.45
C THR A 7 -6.75 -46.17 -20.80
N PRO A 8 -7.24 -46.05 -19.55
CA PRO A 8 -7.52 -44.76 -18.92
C PRO A 8 -6.28 -44.20 -18.21
N SER A 9 -6.00 -42.91 -18.36
CA SER A 9 -5.05 -42.18 -17.52
C SER A 9 -5.76 -41.66 -16.28
N ALA A 10 -5.21 -42.04 -15.12
CA ALA A 10 -5.64 -41.68 -13.78
C ALA A 10 -5.66 -40.15 -13.52
N THR A 11 -6.64 -39.73 -12.73
CA THR A 11 -6.64 -38.47 -11.98
C THR A 11 -5.69 -38.55 -10.79
N PRO A 12 -5.26 -37.39 -10.25
CA PRO A 12 -5.26 -37.27 -8.80
C PRO A 12 -6.01 -36.02 -8.32
N GLU A 13 -6.88 -36.28 -7.34
CA GLU A 13 -7.57 -35.34 -6.47
C GLU A 13 -6.63 -34.79 -5.38
N ASP A 14 -7.04 -33.63 -4.84
CA ASP A 14 -6.92 -33.16 -3.46
C ASP A 14 -5.62 -33.39 -2.68
N ILE A 15 -4.86 -32.30 -2.48
CA ILE A 15 -3.91 -32.16 -1.38
C ILE A 15 -4.50 -31.22 -0.33
N THR A 16 -5.14 -31.83 0.65
CA THR A 16 -5.38 -31.29 1.99
C THR A 16 -4.06 -31.32 2.77
N CYS A 17 -3.57 -30.17 3.23
CA CYS A 17 -2.43 -30.12 4.14
C CYS A 17 -2.91 -30.24 5.59
N LEU A 18 -2.71 -31.44 6.15
CA LEU A 18 -2.78 -31.75 7.57
C LEU A 18 -1.59 -31.15 8.34
N VAL A 19 -1.90 -30.60 9.51
CA VAL A 19 -0.98 -30.20 10.57
C VAL A 19 -0.39 -31.44 11.26
N PRO A 20 0.87 -31.38 11.72
CA PRO A 20 1.25 -32.13 12.91
C PRO A 20 1.75 -31.22 14.03
N ALA A 21 1.20 -31.47 15.22
CA ALA A 21 1.63 -30.89 16.48
C ALA A 21 2.77 -31.72 17.10
N GLY A 22 3.68 -31.02 17.79
CA GLY A 22 4.27 -31.49 19.06
C GLY A 22 5.74 -31.92 19.03
N SER A 23 6.59 -31.11 19.66
CA SER A 23 7.45 -31.61 20.76
C SER A 23 8.11 -30.45 21.52
N VAL A 24 7.83 -30.43 22.82
CA VAL A 24 8.36 -29.57 23.88
C VAL A 24 9.74 -30.09 24.29
N LEU A 25 10.75 -29.22 24.43
CA LEU A 25 11.85 -29.44 25.37
C LEU A 25 12.34 -28.13 26.00
N THR A 26 12.41 -28.19 27.32
CA THR A 26 12.82 -27.19 28.31
C THR A 26 14.34 -27.16 28.47
N SER A 27 14.93 -25.98 28.72
CA SER A 27 16.03 -25.85 29.69
C SER A 27 16.39 -24.39 30.00
N ARG A 28 16.58 -24.13 31.29
CA ARG A 28 16.82 -22.88 32.01
C ARG A 28 18.32 -22.68 32.31
N ASP A 29 18.69 -21.39 32.44
CA ASP A 29 19.72 -20.77 33.31
C ASP A 29 21.22 -21.04 33.01
N PRO A 30 22.21 -20.30 33.62
CA PRO A 30 22.18 -19.03 34.38
C PRO A 30 23.29 -17.99 34.00
N LEU A 31 23.19 -16.77 34.57
CA LEU A 31 24.23 -15.74 34.72
C LEU A 31 25.48 -16.20 35.49
N PRO A 32 26.61 -15.47 35.38
CA PRO A 32 27.55 -15.29 36.49
C PRO A 32 27.66 -13.84 37.00
N PRO A 33 28.10 -13.61 38.27
CA PRO A 33 27.93 -12.34 38.97
C PRO A 33 29.23 -11.59 39.31
N SER A 34 29.01 -10.37 39.85
CA SER A 34 29.79 -9.66 40.90
C SER A 34 31.18 -9.08 40.58
N THR A 35 31.34 -7.77 40.82
CA THR A 35 32.13 -7.22 41.94
C THR A 35 32.02 -5.70 42.00
N THR A 36 31.45 -5.19 43.09
CA THR A 36 31.59 -3.82 43.59
C THR A 36 32.36 -3.88 44.91
N PRO A 37 33.31 -2.96 45.15
CA PRO A 37 33.69 -2.56 46.50
C PRO A 37 33.11 -1.18 46.81
N GLY A 38 32.45 -1.08 47.96
CA GLY A 38 32.11 0.19 48.58
C GLY A 38 33.28 0.77 49.38
N SER A 39 33.24 2.07 49.66
CA SER A 39 33.92 2.69 50.80
C SER A 39 33.26 4.03 51.14
N GLN A 40 33.18 4.25 52.45
CA GLN A 40 32.40 5.27 53.15
C GLN A 40 33.07 6.65 53.18
N ALA A 41 32.26 7.62 53.61
CA ALA A 41 32.56 9.03 53.86
C ALA A 41 33.71 9.28 54.86
N ASN A 42 34.42 10.41 54.73
CA ASN A 42 34.18 11.66 55.48
C ASN A 42 35.42 12.57 55.45
N SER A 43 35.27 13.86 55.09
CA SER A 43 36.05 14.97 55.65
C SER A 43 35.64 16.31 55.02
N SER A 44 35.10 17.20 55.85
CA SER A 44 34.86 18.62 55.59
C SER A 44 36.15 19.44 55.77
N GLN A 45 36.51 20.27 54.79
CA GLN A 45 37.18 21.56 55.02
C GLN A 45 37.05 22.51 53.82
N SER A 46 36.98 23.78 54.18
CA SER A 46 36.78 25.03 53.47
C SER A 46 37.69 25.35 52.27
N GLY A 47 37.11 26.02 51.26
CA GLY A 47 37.70 27.22 50.65
C GLY A 47 38.26 27.11 49.22
N SER A 48 37.84 28.07 48.40
CA SER A 48 38.42 28.56 47.13
C SER A 48 37.87 28.01 45.79
N SER A 49 37.38 28.95 44.99
CA SER A 49 36.85 28.83 43.64
C SER A 49 37.90 28.30 42.66
N GLN A 50 37.65 27.17 41.98
CA GLN A 50 38.36 26.79 40.75
C GLN A 50 37.48 26.05 39.74
N ASN A 51 37.58 26.50 38.50
CA ASN A 51 36.90 26.03 37.28
C ASN A 51 36.86 24.50 37.11
N ASP A 52 35.67 23.97 36.87
CA ASP A 52 35.42 22.60 36.41
C ASP A 52 36.16 22.30 35.09
N LYS A 53 37.25 21.52 35.17
CA LYS A 53 37.87 20.85 34.02
C LYS A 53 36.97 19.69 33.58
N SER A 54 35.97 19.98 32.74
CA SER A 54 35.24 18.93 32.02
C SER A 54 36.19 18.14 31.10
N PRO A 55 36.15 16.79 31.10
CA PRO A 55 36.99 15.99 30.21
C PRO A 55 36.69 16.34 28.74
N ASN A 56 37.73 16.60 27.95
CA ASN A 56 37.62 17.01 26.56
C ASN A 56 37.25 15.81 25.66
N ILE A 57 35.98 15.42 25.69
CA ILE A 57 35.46 14.28 24.93
C ILE A 57 35.21 14.69 23.47
N GLU A 58 35.74 13.91 22.54
CA GLU A 58 35.60 14.14 21.10
C GLU A 58 34.37 13.43 20.50
N CYS A 59 33.86 13.98 19.40
CA CYS A 59 32.75 13.39 18.65
C CYS A 59 33.21 12.14 17.89
N VAL A 60 32.64 10.98 18.23
CA VAL A 60 33.00 9.69 17.60
C VAL A 60 32.77 9.65 16.08
N VAL A 61 31.99 10.59 15.53
CA VAL A 61 31.71 10.66 14.09
C VAL A 61 32.75 11.49 13.32
N CYS A 62 33.15 12.66 13.84
CA CYS A 62 33.97 13.62 13.08
C CYS A 62 35.15 14.23 13.83
N GLY A 63 35.44 13.81 15.08
CA GLY A 63 36.56 14.30 15.88
C GLY A 63 36.35 15.67 16.55
N ASP A 64 35.42 16.50 16.05
CA ASP A 64 35.05 17.79 16.66
C ASP A 64 34.61 17.66 18.13
N LYS A 65 34.69 18.74 18.91
CA LYS A 65 34.36 18.76 20.35
C LYS A 65 32.94 18.24 20.60
N SER A 66 32.80 17.24 21.49
CA SER A 66 31.49 16.71 21.85
C SER A 66 30.73 17.68 22.77
N SER A 67 29.42 17.79 22.56
CA SER A 67 28.50 18.48 23.47
C SER A 67 27.82 17.52 24.45
N GLY A 68 28.24 16.26 24.51
CA GLY A 68 27.64 15.20 25.32
C GLY A 68 27.10 14.01 24.51
N LYS A 69 26.37 13.12 25.19
CA LYS A 69 25.76 11.94 24.58
C LYS A 69 24.47 12.30 23.86
N HIS A 70 24.40 12.00 22.56
CA HIS A 70 23.21 12.14 21.72
C HIS A 70 22.94 10.84 21.00
N TYR A 71 21.71 10.35 21.11
CA TYR A 71 21.28 9.09 20.47
C TYR A 71 22.18 7.89 20.82
N GLY A 72 22.69 7.85 22.05
CA GLY A 72 23.52 6.75 22.57
C GLY A 72 25.03 6.96 22.49
N GLN A 73 25.53 8.00 21.80
CA GLN A 73 26.98 8.21 21.59
C GLN A 73 27.43 9.64 21.84
N PHE A 74 28.70 9.85 22.19
CA PHE A 74 29.28 11.19 22.33
C PHE A 74 29.49 11.83 20.96
N THR A 75 28.72 12.88 20.66
CA THR A 75 28.80 13.58 19.37
C THR A 75 28.83 15.09 19.54
N CYS A 76 29.27 15.81 18.52
CA CYS A 76 29.11 17.27 18.44
C CYS A 76 27.67 17.64 18.03
N GLU A 77 27.29 18.92 18.22
CA GLU A 77 25.96 19.42 17.84
C GLU A 77 25.67 19.27 16.33
N GLY A 78 26.70 19.36 15.50
CA GLY A 78 26.57 19.19 14.04
C GLY A 78 26.14 17.76 13.66
N CYS A 79 26.79 16.74 14.22
CA CYS A 79 26.46 15.34 13.95
C CYS A 79 25.15 14.90 14.63
N LYS A 80 24.87 15.39 15.84
CA LYS A 80 23.56 15.23 16.50
C LYS A 80 22.43 15.74 15.60
N SER A 81 22.52 16.99 15.15
CA SER A 81 21.45 17.62 14.37
C SER A 81 21.31 17.01 12.98
N PHE A 82 22.44 16.66 12.34
CA PHE A 82 22.44 15.92 11.09
C PHE A 82 21.71 14.58 11.24
N PHE A 83 22.11 13.75 12.21
CA PHE A 83 21.51 12.45 12.47
C PHE A 83 20.01 12.55 12.77
N LYS A 84 19.61 13.50 13.64
CA LYS A 84 18.20 13.79 13.95
C LYS A 84 17.39 14.10 12.69
N ARG A 85 17.91 14.95 11.79
CA ARG A 85 17.20 15.34 10.56
C ARG A 85 17.13 14.18 9.58
N SER A 86 18.23 13.46 9.38
CA SER A 86 18.30 12.32 8.46
C SER A 86 17.36 11.19 8.89
N VAL A 87 17.31 10.89 10.19
CA VAL A 87 16.41 9.87 10.74
C VAL A 87 14.95 10.33 10.74
N ARG A 88 14.65 11.54 11.22
CA ARG A 88 13.26 12.02 11.30
C ARG A 88 12.58 12.17 9.94
N ARG A 89 13.33 12.55 8.91
CA ARG A 89 12.84 12.71 7.54
C ARG A 89 13.08 11.47 6.67
N ASN A 90 13.58 10.38 7.26
CA ASN A 90 13.96 9.15 6.57
C ASN A 90 14.73 9.39 5.25
N LEU A 91 15.74 10.28 5.29
CA LEU A 91 16.46 10.71 4.09
C LEU A 91 17.42 9.62 3.62
N THR A 92 17.32 9.28 2.34
CA THR A 92 18.29 8.43 1.64
C THR A 92 19.28 9.31 0.88
N TYR A 93 20.57 9.09 1.12
CA TYR A 93 21.64 9.81 0.42
C TYR A 93 22.37 8.86 -0.53
N SER A 94 22.98 9.43 -1.59
CA SER A 94 23.87 8.69 -2.49
C SER A 94 25.30 9.21 -2.37
N CYS A 95 26.28 8.31 -2.37
CA CYS A 95 27.68 8.68 -2.44
C CYS A 95 28.10 8.86 -3.90
N ARG A 96 28.86 9.92 -4.20
CA ARG A 96 29.43 10.15 -5.53
C ARG A 96 30.80 9.48 -5.74
N GLY A 97 31.35 8.83 -4.70
CA GLY A 97 32.61 8.08 -4.74
C GLY A 97 32.43 6.66 -4.23
N GLN A 98 33.48 6.06 -3.68
CA GLN A 98 33.53 4.64 -3.28
C GLN A 98 32.83 4.31 -1.94
N ARG A 99 31.87 5.13 -1.48
CA ARG A 99 31.10 4.89 -0.23
C ARG A 99 31.96 4.75 1.05
N ASN A 100 33.16 5.33 1.02
CA ASN A 100 34.13 5.35 2.13
C ASN A 100 34.82 6.73 2.30
N CYS A 101 34.10 7.82 2.02
CA CYS A 101 34.63 9.18 2.17
C CYS A 101 35.05 9.46 3.63
N PRO A 102 36.21 10.10 3.87
CA PRO A 102 36.63 10.48 5.21
C PRO A 102 35.66 11.50 5.81
N ILE A 103 35.39 11.36 7.11
CA ILE A 103 34.48 12.23 7.87
C ILE A 103 35.27 12.79 9.06
N ASP A 104 35.74 14.03 8.91
CA ASP A 104 36.44 14.84 9.91
C ASP A 104 35.70 16.18 10.15
N GLN A 105 36.21 17.03 11.04
CA GLN A 105 35.57 18.29 11.40
C GLN A 105 35.31 19.22 10.20
N HIS A 106 36.22 19.25 9.23
CA HIS A 106 36.22 20.19 8.10
C HIS A 106 35.42 19.61 6.91
N HIS A 107 35.56 18.31 6.64
CA HIS A 107 35.02 17.66 5.45
C HIS A 107 33.74 16.84 5.69
N ARG A 108 33.21 16.81 6.92
CA ARG A 108 31.96 16.08 7.26
C ARG A 108 30.74 16.46 6.41
N ASN A 109 30.74 17.61 5.72
CA ASN A 109 29.64 18.04 4.87
C ASN A 109 29.78 17.61 3.39
N GLN A 110 30.92 17.06 2.98
CA GLN A 110 31.21 16.75 1.58
C GLN A 110 30.48 15.50 1.08
N CYS A 111 30.13 14.56 1.97
CA CYS A 111 29.33 13.39 1.62
C CYS A 111 28.36 13.00 2.74
N GLN A 112 27.08 13.33 2.52
CA GLN A 112 25.99 13.02 3.47
C GLN A 112 25.79 11.51 3.65
N PHE A 113 25.95 10.72 2.59
CA PHE A 113 25.85 9.26 2.65
C PHE A 113 26.88 8.67 3.62
N CYS A 114 28.17 8.98 3.42
CA CYS A 114 29.24 8.45 4.26
C CYS A 114 29.13 8.97 5.70
N ARG A 115 28.69 10.21 5.90
CA ARG A 115 28.42 10.76 7.23
C ARG A 115 27.32 9.99 7.97
N LEU A 116 26.17 9.77 7.34
CA LEU A 116 25.05 9.04 7.96
C LEU A 116 25.42 7.58 8.23
N LYS A 117 26.10 6.94 7.28
CA LYS A 117 26.65 5.59 7.44
C LYS A 117 27.59 5.53 8.65
N LYS A 118 28.48 6.51 8.82
CA LYS A 118 29.40 6.58 9.97
C LYS A 118 28.66 6.82 11.29
N CYS A 119 27.62 7.65 11.33
CA CYS A 119 26.79 7.82 12.52
C CYS A 119 26.21 6.49 13.02
N MET A 120 25.60 5.70 12.12
CA MET A 120 25.05 4.39 12.46
C MET A 120 26.15 3.40 12.85
N LYS A 121 27.27 3.37 12.11
CA LYS A 121 28.43 2.51 12.39
C LYS A 121 29.02 2.76 13.79
N MET A 122 29.06 4.02 14.22
CA MET A 122 29.55 4.40 15.55
C MET A 122 28.51 4.19 16.66
N GLY A 123 27.33 3.63 16.34
CA GLY A 123 26.32 3.23 17.32
C GLY A 123 25.33 4.33 17.69
N MET A 124 25.15 5.36 16.86
CA MET A 124 24.02 6.28 17.04
C MET A 124 22.71 5.55 16.72
N ARG A 125 21.81 5.53 17.68
CA ARG A 125 20.57 4.74 17.69
C ARG A 125 19.43 5.48 16.99
N ARG A 126 18.85 4.86 15.94
CA ARG A 126 17.75 5.44 15.15
C ARG A 126 16.49 5.57 16.01
N GLU A 127 16.21 4.57 16.82
CA GLU A 127 15.09 4.46 17.75
C GLU A 127 15.14 5.49 18.89
N ALA A 128 16.34 5.96 19.25
CA ALA A 128 16.51 7.00 20.27
C ALA A 128 16.05 8.40 19.79
N VAL A 129 15.76 8.56 18.49
CA VAL A 129 15.23 9.80 17.92
C VAL A 129 13.72 9.88 18.20
N GLN A 130 13.36 10.17 19.45
CA GLN A 130 11.97 10.31 19.89
C GLN A 130 11.26 11.50 19.23
N ARG A 131 9.96 11.36 18.97
CA ARG A 131 9.06 12.43 18.49
C ARG A 131 8.56 13.28 19.67
N GLY A 132 9.46 13.99 20.35
CA GLY A 132 9.14 14.98 21.41
C GLY A 132 8.65 14.37 22.73
N ARG A 133 8.92 15.05 23.86
CA ARG A 133 8.33 14.76 25.18
C ARG A 133 7.65 16.03 25.69
N VAL A 134 6.49 15.87 26.31
CA VAL A 134 5.70 16.92 27.00
C VAL A 134 6.26 17.08 28.43
N PRO A 135 6.41 18.30 28.98
CA PRO A 135 6.84 18.50 30.37
C PRO A 135 5.74 18.16 31.38
N THR A 136 6.14 17.52 32.47
CA THR A 136 5.32 17.08 33.60
C THR A 136 5.02 18.24 34.55
N SER A 137 3.75 18.41 34.95
CA SER A 137 3.38 19.20 36.14
C SER A 137 2.33 18.45 36.97
N GLN A 138 2.69 18.11 38.20
CA GLN A 138 1.80 17.83 39.34
C GLN A 138 1.60 19.14 40.16
N PRO A 139 0.75 19.20 41.22
CA PRO A 139 -0.52 18.49 41.53
C PRO A 139 -1.64 19.44 42.06
N SER A 140 -2.77 18.87 42.51
CA SER A 140 -3.92 19.45 43.31
C SER A 140 -5.04 20.14 42.49
N LEU A 141 -6.37 19.96 42.69
CA LEU A 141 -7.27 19.39 43.72
C LEU A 141 -8.70 19.20 43.06
N PRO A 142 -9.80 18.77 43.74
CA PRO A 142 -10.63 17.62 43.32
C PRO A 142 -12.14 17.89 43.07
N GLY A 143 -12.82 16.93 42.39
CA GLY A 143 -14.28 16.75 42.33
C GLY A 143 -14.98 17.59 41.24
N LEU A 144 -15.95 17.15 40.44
CA LEU A 144 -16.91 16.03 40.43
C LEU A 144 -17.30 15.73 38.94
N PRO A 145 -18.07 14.66 38.65
CA PRO A 145 -18.09 14.00 37.34
C PRO A 145 -19.19 14.46 36.38
N GLY A 146 -18.88 14.31 35.09
CA GLY A 146 -19.79 13.78 34.09
C GLY A 146 -20.79 14.76 33.48
N GLN A 147 -20.39 15.45 32.40
CA GLN A 147 -20.99 15.26 31.06
C GLN A 147 -20.34 16.20 30.04
N PHE A 148 -20.34 15.68 28.82
CA PHE A 148 -19.78 16.20 27.58
C PHE A 148 -20.18 17.65 27.28
N ALA A 149 -19.18 18.50 27.06
CA ALA A 149 -19.29 19.67 26.18
C ALA A 149 -17.91 20.08 25.64
N LEU A 150 -17.87 20.29 24.34
CA LEU A 150 -16.75 20.72 23.52
C LEU A 150 -16.27 22.14 23.89
N THR A 151 -14.96 22.34 24.00
CA THR A 151 -14.30 23.58 23.55
C THR A 151 -12.92 23.27 22.96
N ASN A 152 -12.62 24.02 21.89
CA ASN A 152 -11.49 23.93 20.95
C ASN A 152 -10.10 23.85 21.62
N GLY A 153 -9.16 23.04 21.10
CA GLY A 153 -8.12 23.49 20.14
C GLY A 153 -6.92 24.06 20.92
N ASP A 154 -5.75 23.43 21.04
CA ASP A 154 -4.69 23.51 20.02
C ASP A 154 -3.43 22.70 20.42
N ALA A 155 -3.56 21.39 20.64
CA ALA A 155 -2.39 20.52 20.91
C ALA A 155 -2.26 19.30 19.97
N VAL A 156 -3.30 18.95 19.22
CA VAL A 156 -3.32 17.79 18.31
C VAL A 156 -2.87 18.14 16.89
N ALA A 157 -2.83 19.42 16.53
CA ALA A 157 -2.50 19.86 15.17
C ALA A 157 -1.02 19.60 14.77
N CYS A 158 -0.06 19.66 15.71
CA CYS A 158 1.36 19.66 15.34
C CYS A 158 1.91 18.27 14.93
N ALA A 159 1.34 17.18 15.45
CA ALA A 159 1.75 15.81 15.06
C ALA A 159 1.12 15.37 13.72
N SER A 160 -0.09 15.84 13.44
CA SER A 160 -0.83 15.49 12.22
C SER A 160 -0.18 16.12 10.97
N LEU A 161 0.31 17.37 11.05
CA LEU A 161 0.88 18.12 9.91
C LEU A 161 2.01 17.42 9.13
N ASN A 162 2.87 16.64 9.79
CA ASN A 162 3.93 15.88 9.10
C ASN A 162 3.44 14.55 8.49
N GLY A 163 2.38 13.95 9.04
CA GLY A 163 1.73 12.75 8.47
C GLY A 163 0.84 13.11 7.28
N HIS A 164 0.11 14.22 7.38
CA HIS A 164 -0.74 14.76 6.31
C HIS A 164 0.04 14.96 5.01
N SER A 165 1.26 15.52 5.07
CA SER A 165 2.08 15.75 3.89
C SER A 165 2.54 14.43 3.22
N TYR A 166 2.88 13.40 4.01
CA TYR A 166 3.31 12.12 3.47
C TYR A 166 2.15 11.35 2.83
N LEU A 167 0.99 11.27 3.48
CA LEU A 167 -0.19 10.59 2.95
C LEU A 167 -0.76 11.34 1.74
N SER A 168 -0.78 12.67 1.76
CA SER A 168 -1.15 13.48 0.59
C SER A 168 -0.17 13.28 -0.58
N SER A 169 1.13 13.18 -0.30
CA SER A 169 2.13 12.82 -1.33
C SER A 169 1.91 11.40 -1.87
N TYR A 170 1.54 10.45 -1.02
CA TYR A 170 1.23 9.09 -1.44
C TYR A 170 0.02 9.05 -2.38
N ILE A 171 -1.09 9.70 -2.03
CA ILE A 171 -2.28 9.82 -2.89
C ILE A 171 -1.92 10.50 -4.22
N SER A 172 -1.09 11.55 -4.17
CA SER A 172 -0.62 12.23 -5.38
C SER A 172 0.17 11.29 -6.30
N LEU A 173 0.98 10.38 -5.74
CA LEU A 173 1.68 9.37 -6.53
C LEU A 173 0.72 8.34 -7.12
N LEU A 174 -0.30 7.90 -6.36
CA LEU A 174 -1.33 6.99 -6.88
C LEU A 174 -2.11 7.59 -8.06
N LEU A 175 -2.47 8.88 -7.95
CA LEU A 175 -3.16 9.61 -9.02
C LEU A 175 -2.30 9.80 -10.27
N ARG A 176 -0.99 10.00 -10.10
CA ARG A 176 -0.05 10.15 -11.24
C ARG A 176 0.23 8.83 -11.97
N ALA A 177 -0.02 7.69 -11.32
CA ALA A 177 0.13 6.37 -11.92
C ALA A 177 -1.04 6.00 -12.86
N GLU A 178 -2.14 6.76 -12.86
CA GLU A 178 -3.29 6.51 -13.74
C GLU A 178 -2.88 6.71 -15.21
N PRO A 179 -2.92 5.67 -16.05
CA PRO A 179 -2.41 5.75 -17.43
C PRO A 179 -3.31 6.58 -18.36
N TYR A 180 -4.59 6.70 -18.04
CA TYR A 180 -5.56 7.46 -18.82
C TYR A 180 -6.27 8.50 -17.95
N PRO A 181 -6.21 9.80 -18.27
CA PRO A 181 -7.00 10.81 -17.57
C PRO A 181 -8.50 10.52 -17.70
N THR A 182 -9.27 10.66 -16.62
CA THR A 182 -10.72 10.41 -16.56
C THR A 182 -11.51 11.13 -17.68
N SER A 183 -10.99 12.27 -18.16
CA SER A 183 -11.57 13.04 -19.26
C SER A 183 -11.61 12.28 -20.60
N ARG A 184 -10.65 11.39 -20.89
CA ARG A 184 -10.64 10.61 -22.13
C ARG A 184 -11.73 9.55 -22.15
N TYR A 185 -12.02 8.93 -21.00
CA TYR A 185 -13.12 7.96 -20.88
C TYR A 185 -14.47 8.66 -21.08
N GLY A 186 -14.65 9.82 -20.42
CA GLY A 186 -15.82 10.68 -20.57
C GLY A 186 -16.10 11.06 -22.03
N GLN A 187 -15.07 11.42 -22.80
CA GLN A 187 -15.26 11.88 -24.17
C GLN A 187 -15.67 10.76 -25.14
N SER A 188 -15.35 9.50 -24.85
CA SER A 188 -15.85 8.33 -25.59
C SER A 188 -17.25 7.86 -25.20
N CYS A 189 -17.70 8.15 -23.97
CA CYS A 189 -19.04 7.76 -23.49
C CYS A 189 -20.08 8.90 -23.56
N ILE A 190 -19.65 10.16 -23.72
CA ILE A 190 -20.53 11.31 -24.04
C ILE A 190 -20.74 11.34 -25.57
N GLN A 191 -21.45 10.33 -26.08
CA GLN A 191 -22.12 10.43 -27.38
C GLN A 191 -23.56 10.92 -27.15
N PRO A 192 -24.20 11.57 -28.14
CA PRO A 192 -25.58 12.05 -28.00
C PRO A 192 -26.52 10.91 -27.55
N PRO A 193 -27.62 11.22 -26.84
CA PRO A 193 -28.46 10.26 -26.11
C PRO A 193 -29.09 9.14 -26.96
N ASN A 194 -28.92 9.15 -28.29
CA ASN A 194 -29.46 8.17 -29.23
C ASN A 194 -28.43 7.19 -29.81
N ASN A 195 -27.12 7.31 -29.51
CA ASN A 195 -26.11 6.37 -30.02
C ASN A 195 -25.69 5.37 -28.93
N ILE A 196 -26.32 4.19 -28.96
CA ILE A 196 -25.87 3.03 -28.19
C ILE A 196 -24.45 2.69 -28.64
N MET A 197 -23.51 2.67 -27.70
CA MET A 197 -22.12 2.31 -27.99
C MET A 197 -22.10 0.88 -28.54
N GLY A 198 -21.51 0.70 -29.73
CA GLY A 198 -21.42 -0.59 -30.40
C GLY A 198 -20.70 -1.63 -29.53
N ILE A 199 -21.05 -2.90 -29.69
CA ILE A 199 -20.57 -4.01 -28.88
C ILE A 199 -19.02 -4.10 -28.89
N ASP A 200 -18.41 -3.94 -30.07
CA ASP A 200 -16.96 -4.01 -30.21
C ASP A 200 -16.26 -2.87 -29.46
N ASN A 201 -16.89 -1.69 -29.36
CA ASN A 201 -16.40 -0.57 -28.57
C ASN A 201 -16.48 -0.84 -27.06
N ILE A 202 -17.46 -1.64 -26.60
CA ILE A 202 -17.62 -2.02 -25.18
C ILE A 202 -16.55 -3.04 -24.79
N CYS A 203 -16.34 -4.09 -25.60
CA CYS A 203 -15.29 -5.08 -25.37
C CYS A 203 -13.89 -4.44 -25.43
N GLU A 204 -13.65 -3.53 -26.39
CA GLU A 204 -12.39 -2.80 -26.48
C GLU A 204 -12.19 -1.87 -25.27
N LEU A 205 -13.23 -1.18 -24.81
CA LEU A 205 -13.18 -0.41 -23.56
C LEU A 205 -12.84 -1.31 -22.37
N ALA A 206 -13.48 -2.47 -22.23
CA ALA A 206 -13.17 -3.42 -21.17
C ALA A 206 -11.69 -3.87 -21.23
N ALA A 207 -11.17 -4.17 -22.42
CA ALA A 207 -9.76 -4.49 -22.60
C ALA A 207 -8.84 -3.35 -22.14
N ARG A 208 -9.16 -2.10 -22.48
CA ARG A 208 -8.42 -0.92 -22.01
C ARG A 208 -8.50 -0.77 -20.48
N LEU A 209 -9.66 -1.01 -19.86
CA LEU A 209 -9.82 -0.91 -18.41
C LEU A 209 -9.03 -1.98 -17.65
N LEU A 210 -8.97 -3.21 -18.17
CA LEU A 210 -8.12 -4.27 -17.61
C LEU A 210 -6.65 -3.94 -17.74
N PHE A 211 -6.20 -3.53 -18.94
CA PHE A 211 -4.83 -3.11 -19.16
C PHE A 211 -4.45 -1.92 -18.27
N SER A 212 -5.35 -0.94 -18.15
CA SER A 212 -5.20 0.22 -17.26
C SER A 212 -5.02 -0.19 -15.80
N ALA A 213 -5.69 -1.24 -15.32
CA ALA A 213 -5.52 -1.72 -13.94
C ALA A 213 -4.11 -2.31 -13.73
N VAL A 214 -3.64 -3.13 -14.66
CA VAL A 214 -2.30 -3.75 -14.60
C VAL A 214 -1.21 -2.68 -14.76
N GLU A 215 -1.36 -1.76 -15.70
CA GLU A 215 -0.42 -0.66 -15.91
C GLU A 215 -0.38 0.30 -14.73
N TRP A 216 -1.53 0.63 -14.13
CA TRP A 216 -1.57 1.42 -12.91
C TRP A 216 -0.79 0.74 -11.78
N ALA A 217 -1.02 -0.57 -11.53
CA ALA A 217 -0.30 -1.32 -10.50
C ALA A 217 1.23 -1.28 -10.70
N ARG A 218 1.71 -1.35 -11.94
CA ARG A 218 3.16 -1.23 -12.25
C ARG A 218 3.76 0.15 -11.95
N ASN A 219 2.95 1.18 -11.79
CA ASN A 219 3.40 2.56 -11.67
C ASN A 219 3.13 3.17 -10.29
N ILE A 220 2.39 2.50 -9.40
CA ILE A 220 2.18 2.98 -8.04
C ILE A 220 3.40 2.73 -7.13
N PRO A 221 3.53 3.46 -6.02
CA PRO A 221 4.61 3.22 -5.05
C PRO A 221 4.56 1.80 -4.46
N PHE A 222 5.73 1.25 -4.15
CA PHE A 222 5.96 -0.04 -3.49
C PHE A 222 5.64 -1.30 -4.30
N PHE A 223 4.60 -1.29 -5.15
CA PHE A 223 4.24 -2.48 -5.93
C PHE A 223 5.37 -3.01 -6.84
N PRO A 224 6.11 -2.15 -7.57
CA PRO A 224 7.22 -2.62 -8.42
C PRO A 224 8.40 -3.20 -7.64
N ASP A 225 8.51 -2.88 -6.35
CA ASP A 225 9.57 -3.36 -5.46
C ASP A 225 9.24 -4.75 -4.88
N LEU A 226 8.00 -5.22 -5.01
CA LEU A 226 7.58 -6.56 -4.58
C LEU A 226 8.19 -7.64 -5.48
N GLN A 227 8.27 -8.87 -4.99
CA GLN A 227 8.66 -9.99 -5.83
C GLN A 227 7.66 -10.18 -6.97
N VAL A 228 8.14 -10.52 -8.17
CA VAL A 228 7.28 -10.72 -9.34
C VAL A 228 6.22 -11.81 -9.08
N THR A 229 6.56 -12.83 -8.30
CA THR A 229 5.63 -13.86 -7.85
C THR A 229 4.47 -13.27 -7.03
N ASP A 230 4.78 -12.39 -6.08
CA ASP A 230 3.79 -11.70 -5.26
C ASP A 230 2.94 -10.73 -6.11
N GLN A 231 3.57 -9.97 -7.02
CA GLN A 231 2.87 -9.06 -7.94
C GLN A 231 1.83 -9.80 -8.79
N VAL A 232 2.21 -10.95 -9.36
CA VAL A 232 1.31 -11.79 -10.15
C VAL A 232 0.20 -12.40 -9.28
N ALA A 233 0.53 -12.89 -8.07
CA ALA A 233 -0.45 -13.48 -7.16
C ALA A 233 -1.52 -12.47 -6.75
N LEU A 234 -1.12 -11.26 -6.37
CA LEU A 234 -2.02 -10.17 -6.00
C LEU A 234 -2.95 -9.79 -7.17
N LEU A 235 -2.38 -9.52 -8.35
CA LEU A 235 -3.18 -9.13 -9.52
C LEU A 235 -4.13 -10.25 -9.96
N ARG A 236 -3.70 -11.51 -9.97
CA ARG A 236 -4.57 -12.65 -10.30
C ARG A 236 -5.75 -12.78 -9.36
N LEU A 237 -5.58 -12.46 -8.07
CA LEU A 237 -6.66 -12.53 -7.11
C LEU A 237 -7.67 -11.38 -7.30
N VAL A 238 -7.19 -10.16 -7.55
CA VAL A 238 -8.01 -8.95 -7.40
C VAL A 238 -8.37 -8.23 -8.71
N TRP A 239 -8.01 -8.78 -9.87
CA TRP A 239 -8.23 -8.12 -11.17
C TRP A 239 -9.70 -7.76 -11.43
N SER A 240 -10.63 -8.62 -11.03
CA SER A 240 -12.07 -8.40 -11.20
C SER A 240 -12.57 -7.23 -10.35
N GLU A 241 -12.12 -7.14 -9.09
CA GLU A 241 -12.45 -6.03 -8.20
C GLU A 241 -11.89 -4.70 -8.74
N LEU A 242 -10.64 -4.70 -9.22
CA LEU A 242 -10.03 -3.54 -9.87
C LEU A 242 -10.77 -3.15 -11.15
N PHE A 243 -11.23 -4.14 -11.93
CA PHE A 243 -12.03 -3.90 -13.14
C PHE A 243 -13.35 -3.21 -12.82
N VAL A 244 -14.07 -3.65 -11.77
CA VAL A 244 -15.33 -3.02 -11.33
C VAL A 244 -15.10 -1.57 -10.89
N LEU A 245 -14.02 -1.30 -10.14
CA LEU A 245 -13.65 0.07 -9.75
C LEU A 245 -13.37 0.95 -10.98
N ASN A 246 -12.60 0.44 -11.94
CA ASN A 246 -12.31 1.15 -13.20
C ASN A 246 -13.57 1.39 -14.03
N ALA A 247 -14.44 0.40 -14.18
CA ALA A 247 -15.71 0.51 -14.89
C ALA A 247 -16.64 1.56 -14.27
N SER A 248 -16.66 1.65 -12.94
CA SER A 248 -17.39 2.70 -12.23
C SER A 248 -16.78 4.07 -12.47
N GLN A 249 -15.47 4.21 -12.26
CA GLN A 249 -14.74 5.48 -12.43
C GLN A 249 -14.84 6.04 -13.85
N CYS A 250 -14.82 5.18 -14.87
CA CYS A 250 -14.92 5.59 -16.27
C CYS A 250 -16.37 5.75 -16.75
N SER A 251 -17.36 5.49 -15.88
CA SER A 251 -18.79 5.44 -16.24
C SER A 251 -19.08 4.52 -17.42
N MET A 252 -18.55 3.30 -17.38
CA MET A 252 -18.79 2.27 -18.40
C MET A 252 -20.29 2.05 -18.61
N PRO A 253 -20.80 2.09 -19.86
CA PRO A 253 -22.20 1.81 -20.15
C PRO A 253 -22.45 0.30 -20.05
N LEU A 254 -23.32 -0.10 -19.11
CA LEU A 254 -23.62 -1.50 -18.82
C LEU A 254 -25.01 -1.90 -19.30
N HIS A 255 -25.43 -1.52 -20.51
CA HIS A 255 -26.79 -1.86 -20.98
C HIS A 255 -26.94 -3.36 -21.27
N VAL A 256 -28.05 -3.96 -20.84
CA VAL A 256 -28.31 -5.41 -20.94
C VAL A 256 -28.24 -5.92 -22.38
N ALA A 257 -28.89 -5.24 -23.33
CA ALA A 257 -28.96 -5.70 -24.72
C ALA A 257 -27.58 -5.76 -25.43
N PRO A 258 -26.75 -4.70 -25.41
CA PRO A 258 -25.37 -4.79 -25.93
C PRO A 258 -24.51 -5.84 -25.25
N LEU A 259 -24.67 -6.06 -23.94
CA LEU A 259 -23.90 -7.05 -23.19
C LEU A 259 -24.32 -8.49 -23.50
N LEU A 260 -25.62 -8.75 -23.66
CA LEU A 260 -26.12 -10.05 -24.14
C LEU A 260 -25.60 -10.35 -25.55
N ALA A 261 -25.52 -9.32 -26.39
CA ALA A 261 -24.95 -9.44 -27.72
C ALA A 261 -23.44 -9.70 -27.69
N ALA A 262 -22.70 -8.99 -26.83
CA ALA A 262 -21.27 -9.18 -26.62
C ALA A 262 -20.92 -10.61 -26.21
N ALA A 263 -21.75 -11.19 -25.34
CA ALA A 263 -21.57 -12.56 -24.85
C ALA A 263 -22.00 -13.64 -25.87
N GLY A 264 -22.45 -13.26 -27.07
CA GLY A 264 -22.79 -14.20 -28.14
C GLY A 264 -24.13 -14.93 -27.95
N LEU A 265 -25.01 -14.44 -27.07
CA LEU A 265 -26.27 -15.12 -26.72
C LEU A 265 -27.40 -14.95 -27.76
N HIS A 266 -27.19 -14.20 -28.85
CA HIS A 266 -28.20 -14.06 -29.92
C HIS A 266 -28.20 -15.18 -30.97
N ALA A 267 -27.23 -16.11 -30.94
CA ALA A 267 -26.97 -17.01 -32.08
C ALA A 267 -27.48 -18.46 -31.93
N SER A 268 -27.98 -18.88 -30.76
CA SER A 268 -28.48 -20.25 -30.54
C SER A 268 -29.59 -20.26 -29.50
N PRO A 269 -30.64 -21.10 -29.64
CA PRO A 269 -31.66 -21.22 -28.61
C PRO A 269 -31.02 -21.77 -27.33
N MET A 270 -30.76 -20.88 -26.37
CA MET A 270 -30.35 -21.25 -25.03
C MET A 270 -31.58 -21.66 -24.22
N ALA A 271 -31.39 -22.55 -23.25
CA ALA A 271 -32.40 -22.77 -22.22
C ALA A 271 -32.68 -21.45 -21.50
N ALA A 272 -33.96 -21.12 -21.30
CA ALA A 272 -34.40 -19.86 -20.69
C ALA A 272 -33.68 -19.56 -19.36
N ASP A 273 -33.41 -20.60 -18.56
CA ASP A 273 -32.71 -20.51 -17.28
C ASP A 273 -31.30 -19.89 -17.40
N ARG A 274 -30.56 -20.19 -18.48
CA ARG A 274 -29.23 -19.62 -18.71
C ARG A 274 -29.28 -18.13 -19.04
N VAL A 275 -30.30 -17.71 -19.78
CA VAL A 275 -30.50 -16.28 -20.09
C VAL A 275 -30.86 -15.51 -18.83
N VAL A 276 -31.74 -16.05 -17.99
CA VAL A 276 -32.15 -15.45 -16.72
C VAL A 276 -30.95 -15.31 -15.78
N ALA A 277 -30.16 -16.37 -15.59
CA ALA A 277 -28.95 -16.30 -14.76
C ALA A 277 -27.96 -15.24 -15.25
N PHE A 278 -27.78 -15.13 -16.57
CA PHE A 278 -26.89 -14.13 -17.16
C PHE A 278 -27.39 -12.69 -16.97
N MET A 279 -28.71 -12.46 -17.11
CA MET A 279 -29.32 -11.17 -16.82
C MET A 279 -29.18 -10.77 -15.35
N ASP A 280 -29.30 -11.72 -14.43
CA ASP A 280 -29.10 -11.46 -13.00
C ASP A 280 -27.64 -11.06 -12.70
N HIS A 281 -26.67 -11.72 -13.33
CA HIS A 281 -25.27 -11.35 -13.25
C HIS A 281 -24.98 -9.93 -13.78
N ILE A 282 -25.57 -9.54 -14.92
CA ILE A 282 -25.47 -8.16 -15.43
C ILE A 282 -26.05 -7.17 -14.42
N ARG A 283 -27.22 -7.50 -13.85
CA ARG A 283 -27.88 -6.65 -12.85
C ARG A 283 -27.03 -6.44 -11.61
N ILE A 284 -26.43 -7.51 -11.07
CA ILE A 284 -25.52 -7.42 -9.92
C ILE A 284 -24.34 -6.49 -10.25
N PHE A 285 -23.74 -6.63 -11.43
CA PHE A 285 -22.64 -5.76 -11.84
C PHE A 285 -23.08 -4.29 -11.96
N GLN A 286 -24.19 -4.01 -12.64
CA GLN A 286 -24.77 -2.67 -12.73
C GLN A 286 -25.03 -2.08 -11.33
N GLU A 287 -25.59 -2.85 -10.42
CA GLU A 287 -25.91 -2.42 -9.07
C GLU A 287 -24.67 -2.02 -8.27
N GLN A 288 -23.56 -2.77 -8.40
CA GLN A 288 -22.31 -2.41 -7.71
C GLN A 288 -21.72 -1.10 -8.26
N VAL A 289 -21.74 -0.92 -9.59
CA VAL A 289 -21.28 0.33 -10.22
C VAL A 289 -22.15 1.51 -9.80
N GLU A 290 -23.47 1.35 -9.77
CA GLU A 290 -24.37 2.44 -9.40
C GLU A 290 -24.24 2.83 -7.91
N LYS A 291 -24.03 1.85 -7.02
CA LYS A 291 -23.76 2.12 -5.60
C LYS A 291 -22.47 2.92 -5.38
N LEU A 292 -21.43 2.69 -6.19
CA LEU A 292 -20.22 3.50 -6.17
C LEU A 292 -20.49 4.92 -6.70
N LYS A 293 -21.20 5.05 -7.82
CA LYS A 293 -21.57 6.36 -8.40
C LYS A 293 -22.42 7.19 -7.44
N ALA A 294 -23.37 6.58 -6.74
CA ALA A 294 -24.24 7.24 -5.77
C ALA A 294 -23.49 7.81 -4.55
N LEU A 295 -22.29 7.28 -4.23
CA LEU A 295 -21.42 7.85 -3.20
C LEU A 295 -20.61 9.07 -3.69
N HIS A 296 -20.67 9.37 -4.99
CA HIS A 296 -19.85 10.38 -5.65
C HIS A 296 -18.37 10.19 -5.30
N VAL A 297 -17.85 8.97 -5.51
CA VAL A 297 -16.45 8.65 -5.27
C VAL A 297 -15.59 9.47 -6.22
N ASP A 298 -14.63 10.21 -5.68
CA ASP A 298 -13.70 11.01 -6.49
C ASP A 298 -12.46 10.21 -6.93
N SER A 299 -11.59 10.81 -7.74
CA SER A 299 -10.41 10.14 -8.28
C SER A 299 -9.41 9.70 -7.20
N ALA A 300 -9.22 10.48 -6.15
CA ALA A 300 -8.28 10.15 -5.08
C ALA A 300 -8.80 8.97 -4.25
N GLU A 301 -10.10 8.96 -3.97
CA GLU A 301 -10.76 7.86 -3.29
C GLU A 301 -10.74 6.57 -4.11
N TYR A 302 -11.01 6.64 -5.42
CA TYR A 302 -10.85 5.48 -6.32
C TYR A 302 -9.42 4.95 -6.28
N SER A 303 -8.40 5.81 -6.40
CA SER A 303 -7.01 5.36 -6.36
C SER A 303 -6.64 4.71 -5.02
N CYS A 304 -7.17 5.21 -3.89
CA CYS A 304 -6.96 4.57 -2.59
C CYS A 304 -7.70 3.24 -2.47
N LEU A 305 -8.96 3.15 -2.92
CA LEU A 305 -9.72 1.90 -2.91
C LEU A 305 -9.03 0.82 -3.76
N LYS A 306 -8.53 1.17 -4.94
CA LYS A 306 -7.72 0.28 -5.78
C LYS A 306 -6.48 -0.23 -5.02
N ALA A 307 -5.79 0.65 -4.29
CA ALA A 307 -4.60 0.27 -3.52
C ALA A 307 -4.93 -0.67 -2.35
N ILE A 308 -6.04 -0.41 -1.64
CA ILE A 308 -6.52 -1.26 -0.54
C ILE A 308 -6.89 -2.66 -1.06
N VAL A 309 -7.57 -2.74 -2.20
CA VAL A 309 -7.91 -4.00 -2.87
C VAL A 309 -6.64 -4.72 -3.33
N LEU A 310 -5.71 -4.02 -3.98
CA LEU A 310 -4.50 -4.61 -4.54
C LEU A 310 -3.57 -5.18 -3.47
N PHE A 311 -3.34 -4.46 -2.37
CA PHE A 311 -2.47 -4.91 -1.28
C PHE A 311 -3.24 -5.81 -0.30
N THR A 312 -3.81 -6.91 -0.79
CA THR A 312 -4.50 -7.89 0.06
C THR A 312 -3.56 -8.97 0.57
N THR A 313 -3.76 -9.40 1.82
CA THR A 313 -3.07 -10.55 2.42
C THR A 313 -3.74 -11.89 2.06
N ASP A 314 -4.90 -11.86 1.40
CA ASP A 314 -5.66 -13.03 0.99
C ASP A 314 -4.98 -13.83 -0.16
N ALA A 315 -3.95 -13.27 -0.80
CA ALA A 315 -3.27 -13.92 -1.92
C ALA A 315 -2.40 -15.10 -1.45
N CYS A 316 -2.56 -16.25 -2.11
CA CYS A 316 -1.81 -17.45 -1.78
C CYS A 316 -0.33 -17.33 -2.19
N GLY A 317 0.58 -17.74 -1.31
CA GLY A 317 2.01 -17.86 -1.62
C GLY A 317 2.80 -16.55 -1.56
N LEU A 318 2.28 -15.53 -0.86
CA LEU A 318 2.99 -14.27 -0.63
C LEU A 318 4.29 -14.49 0.16
N SER A 319 5.36 -13.83 -0.30
CA SER A 319 6.70 -13.95 0.30
C SER A 319 6.82 -13.21 1.63
N ASP A 320 6.21 -12.04 1.75
CA ASP A 320 6.22 -11.21 2.97
C ASP A 320 4.82 -10.61 3.25
N VAL A 321 3.97 -11.41 3.92
CA VAL A 321 2.59 -11.04 4.24
C VAL A 321 2.53 -9.77 5.11
N ALA A 322 3.44 -9.63 6.07
CA ALA A 322 3.49 -8.48 6.98
C ALA A 322 3.82 -7.19 6.22
N HIS A 323 4.69 -7.26 5.21
CA HIS A 323 4.93 -6.11 4.35
C HIS A 323 3.69 -5.72 3.56
N ILE A 324 2.98 -6.68 2.93
CA ILE A 324 1.74 -6.40 2.19
C ILE A 324 0.66 -5.79 3.09
N GLU A 325 0.46 -6.33 4.29
CA GLU A 325 -0.45 -5.78 5.30
C GLU A 325 -0.12 -4.32 5.61
N SER A 326 1.16 -4.00 5.83
CA SER A 326 1.59 -2.61 6.09
C SER A 326 1.32 -1.65 4.92
N LEU A 327 1.31 -2.15 3.67
CA LEU A 327 0.96 -1.36 2.49
C LEU A 327 -0.56 -1.14 2.41
N GLN A 328 -1.35 -2.14 2.80
CA GLN A 328 -2.80 -2.03 2.90
C GLN A 328 -3.21 -0.99 3.95
N GLU A 329 -2.66 -1.11 5.17
CA GLU A 329 -2.90 -0.18 6.27
C GLU A 329 -2.53 1.26 5.87
N LYS A 330 -1.39 1.45 5.21
CA LYS A 330 -0.97 2.76 4.70
C LYS A 330 -2.01 3.34 3.73
N SER A 331 -2.58 2.51 2.86
CA SER A 331 -3.62 2.92 1.91
C SER A 331 -4.93 3.29 2.62
N GLN A 332 -5.31 2.56 3.65
CA GLN A 332 -6.47 2.86 4.50
C GLN A 332 -6.28 4.17 5.27
N CYS A 333 -5.14 4.37 5.92
CA CYS A 333 -4.82 5.62 6.62
C CYS A 333 -4.81 6.82 5.67
N ALA A 334 -4.31 6.65 4.44
CA ALA A 334 -4.34 7.70 3.43
C ALA A 334 -5.79 8.09 3.06
N LEU A 335 -6.66 7.09 2.83
CA LEU A 335 -8.07 7.32 2.52
C LEU A 335 -8.82 7.97 3.68
N GLU A 336 -8.64 7.47 4.92
CA GLU A 336 -9.27 8.02 6.11
C GLU A 336 -8.93 9.51 6.27
N GLU A 337 -7.64 9.83 6.14
CA GLU A 337 -7.14 11.19 6.24
C GLU A 337 -7.68 12.09 5.13
N TYR A 338 -7.72 11.58 3.90
CA TYR A 338 -8.29 12.28 2.77
C TYR A 338 -9.77 12.58 2.98
N CYS A 339 -10.58 11.60 3.39
CA CYS A 339 -11.99 11.81 3.67
C CYS A 339 -12.21 12.84 4.79
N ARG A 340 -11.42 12.76 5.87
CA ARG A 340 -11.50 13.69 6.99
C ARG A 340 -11.19 15.14 6.59
N THR A 341 -10.26 15.34 5.67
CA THR A 341 -9.82 16.67 5.23
C THR A 341 -10.67 17.26 4.12
N GLN A 342 -11.03 16.47 3.10
CA GLN A 342 -11.80 16.92 1.94
C GLN A 342 -13.31 16.92 2.18
N TYR A 343 -13.80 16.03 3.06
CA TYR A 343 -15.22 15.86 3.35
C TYR A 343 -15.52 15.98 4.85
N PRO A 344 -15.17 17.11 5.50
CA PRO A 344 -15.36 17.30 6.95
C PRO A 344 -16.84 17.18 7.38
N ASN A 345 -17.78 17.47 6.47
CA ASN A 345 -19.23 17.36 6.71
C ASN A 345 -19.76 15.92 6.55
N GLN A 346 -18.93 14.95 6.17
CA GLN A 346 -19.32 13.55 5.97
C GLN A 346 -18.44 12.61 6.83
N PRO A 347 -18.57 12.62 8.17
CA PRO A 347 -17.69 11.85 9.06
C PRO A 347 -17.75 10.34 8.86
N THR A 348 -18.82 9.82 8.25
CA THR A 348 -19.01 8.39 7.95
C THR A 348 -18.52 7.99 6.55
N ARG A 349 -17.96 8.91 5.77
CA ARG A 349 -17.59 8.67 4.36
C ARG A 349 -16.55 7.55 4.22
N PHE A 350 -15.49 7.58 5.03
CA PHE A 350 -14.47 6.53 5.06
C PHE A 350 -15.07 5.13 5.24
N GLY A 351 -15.93 4.96 6.26
CA GLY A 351 -16.62 3.70 6.51
C GLY A 351 -17.55 3.28 5.37
N LYS A 352 -18.30 4.21 4.79
CA LYS A 352 -19.18 3.93 3.64
C LYS A 352 -18.39 3.44 2.41
N LEU A 353 -17.22 4.01 2.16
CA LEU A 353 -16.32 3.60 1.08
C LEU A 353 -15.76 2.19 1.33
N LEU A 354 -15.25 1.90 2.54
CA LEU A 354 -14.75 0.57 2.87
C LEU A 354 -15.84 -0.51 2.78
N LEU A 355 -17.07 -0.20 3.18
CA LEU A 355 -18.21 -1.11 3.05
C LEU A 355 -18.60 -1.43 1.59
N ARG A 356 -18.02 -0.73 0.60
CA ARG A 356 -18.17 -1.13 -0.82
C ARG A 356 -17.25 -2.29 -1.18
N LEU A 357 -16.10 -2.43 -0.54
CA LEU A 357 -15.09 -3.45 -0.91
C LEU A 357 -15.65 -4.89 -0.86
N PRO A 358 -16.35 -5.35 0.20
CA PRO A 358 -16.92 -6.69 0.20
C PRO A 358 -17.98 -6.89 -0.89
N SER A 359 -18.66 -5.81 -1.30
CA SER A 359 -19.68 -5.90 -2.34
C SER A 359 -19.08 -6.07 -3.74
N LEU A 360 -17.82 -5.67 -3.97
CA LEU A 360 -17.13 -5.88 -5.26
C LEU A 360 -17.01 -7.37 -5.59
N ARG A 361 -16.76 -8.21 -4.57
CA ARG A 361 -16.65 -9.67 -4.69
C ARG A 361 -17.94 -10.37 -5.11
N THR A 362 -19.08 -9.67 -5.06
CA THR A 362 -20.36 -10.21 -5.56
C THR A 362 -20.40 -10.27 -7.09
N VAL A 363 -19.54 -9.50 -7.77
CA VAL A 363 -19.37 -9.56 -9.23
C VAL A 363 -18.33 -10.64 -9.54
N SER A 364 -18.80 -11.77 -10.08
CA SER A 364 -17.93 -12.89 -10.42
C SER A 364 -16.92 -12.53 -11.53
N SER A 365 -15.66 -12.93 -11.36
CA SER A 365 -14.63 -12.80 -12.40
C SER A 365 -15.04 -13.52 -13.68
N GLN A 366 -15.59 -14.73 -13.57
CA GLN A 366 -16.07 -15.52 -14.70
C GLN A 366 -17.18 -14.81 -15.49
N VAL A 367 -18.04 -14.05 -14.81
CA VAL A 367 -19.08 -13.23 -15.46
C VAL A 367 -18.44 -12.10 -16.27
N ILE A 368 -17.46 -11.40 -15.70
CA ILE A 368 -16.72 -10.33 -16.39
C ILE A 368 -16.01 -10.92 -17.63
N GLU A 369 -15.40 -12.09 -17.51
CA GLU A 369 -14.78 -12.79 -18.65
C GLU A 369 -15.79 -13.09 -19.76
N GLN A 370 -16.94 -13.67 -19.41
CA GLN A 370 -18.00 -14.00 -20.37
C GLN A 370 -18.58 -12.77 -21.05
N LEU A 371 -18.78 -11.67 -20.31
CA LEU A 371 -19.36 -10.44 -20.84
C LEU A 371 -18.42 -9.72 -21.82
N PHE A 372 -17.12 -9.69 -21.53
CA PHE A 372 -16.23 -8.76 -22.21
C PHE A 372 -15.06 -9.41 -22.96
N PHE A 373 -14.59 -10.57 -22.49
CA PHE A 373 -13.28 -11.09 -22.88
C PHE A 373 -13.33 -12.36 -23.72
N VAL A 374 -14.42 -13.16 -23.65
CA VAL A 374 -14.55 -14.39 -24.45
C VAL A 374 -14.33 -14.15 -25.95
N ARG A 375 -14.82 -13.02 -26.49
CA ARG A 375 -14.59 -12.65 -27.90
C ARG A 375 -13.15 -12.24 -28.21
N LEU A 376 -12.40 -11.76 -27.22
CA LEU A 376 -11.03 -11.24 -27.37
C LEU A 376 -9.96 -12.31 -27.16
N VAL A 377 -10.20 -13.26 -26.24
CA VAL A 377 -9.19 -14.26 -25.82
C VAL A 377 -9.65 -15.70 -25.87
N GLY A 378 -10.89 -15.93 -26.32
CA GLY A 378 -11.46 -17.26 -26.44
C GLY A 378 -11.60 -17.92 -25.06
N LYS A 379 -10.98 -19.10 -24.92
CA LYS A 379 -11.02 -19.92 -23.69
C LYS A 379 -9.87 -19.65 -22.73
N THR A 380 -9.04 -18.65 -23.02
CA THR A 380 -7.85 -18.32 -22.22
C THR A 380 -8.28 -17.51 -20.99
N PRO A 381 -8.10 -18.01 -19.75
CA PRO A 381 -8.49 -17.27 -18.55
C PRO A 381 -7.70 -15.98 -18.40
N ILE A 382 -8.31 -14.91 -17.90
CA ILE A 382 -7.65 -13.61 -17.74
C ILE A 382 -6.45 -13.70 -16.80
N GLU A 383 -6.51 -14.56 -15.77
CA GLU A 383 -5.42 -14.78 -14.82
C GLU A 383 -4.12 -15.25 -15.50
N THR A 384 -4.23 -15.94 -16.63
CA THR A 384 -3.06 -16.36 -17.41
C THR A 384 -2.41 -15.18 -18.12
N LEU A 385 -3.22 -14.25 -18.64
CA LEU A 385 -2.78 -13.08 -19.39
C LEU A 385 -2.22 -11.98 -18.50
N ILE A 386 -2.68 -11.86 -17.25
CA ILE A 386 -2.20 -10.86 -16.29
C ILE A 386 -0.68 -10.90 -16.15
N ARG A 387 -0.09 -12.10 -16.10
CA ARG A 387 1.36 -12.25 -16.02
C ARG A 387 2.05 -11.61 -17.22
N ASP A 388 1.53 -11.88 -18.42
CA ASP A 388 2.14 -11.39 -19.66
C ASP A 388 1.91 -9.89 -19.83
N MET A 389 0.77 -9.36 -19.41
CA MET A 389 0.51 -7.90 -19.35
C MET A 389 1.47 -7.21 -18.37
N LEU A 390 1.73 -7.83 -17.21
CA LEU A 390 2.64 -7.30 -16.20
C LEU A 390 4.08 -7.25 -16.72
N LEU A 391 4.54 -8.33 -17.37
CA LEU A 391 5.93 -8.46 -17.83
C LEU A 391 6.20 -7.76 -19.16
N SER A 392 5.23 -7.76 -20.09
CA SER A 392 5.40 -7.20 -21.44
C SER A 392 5.10 -5.69 -21.50
N GLY A 393 4.37 -5.16 -20.52
CA GLY A 393 4.00 -3.75 -20.49
C GLY A 393 3.28 -3.26 -21.74
N ASN A 394 3.72 -2.13 -22.29
CA ASN A 394 3.05 -1.44 -23.41
C ASN A 394 3.20 -2.18 -24.75
N SER A 395 3.92 -3.31 -24.77
CA SER A 395 4.08 -4.18 -25.93
C SER A 395 3.13 -5.39 -25.92
N PHE A 396 2.20 -5.46 -24.94
CA PHE A 396 1.22 -6.54 -24.91
C PHE A 396 0.21 -6.41 -26.07
N ASN A 397 0.22 -7.40 -26.97
CA ASN A 397 -0.78 -7.55 -28.00
C ASN A 397 -1.76 -8.63 -27.60
N TRP A 398 -3.05 -8.34 -27.69
CA TRP A 398 -4.08 -9.34 -27.46
C TRP A 398 -3.98 -10.45 -28.50
N PRO A 399 -3.99 -11.73 -28.08
CA PRO A 399 -3.65 -12.85 -28.96
C PRO A 399 -4.54 -13.03 -30.19
N TYR A 400 -5.72 -12.39 -30.24
CA TYR A 400 -6.68 -12.54 -31.35
C TYR A 400 -7.26 -11.22 -31.90
N ILE A 401 -6.72 -10.05 -31.51
CA ILE A 401 -7.07 -8.81 -32.23
C ILE A 401 -6.33 -8.85 -33.56
N SER A 402 -7.04 -9.28 -34.61
CA SER A 402 -6.56 -9.11 -35.98
C SER A 402 -6.34 -7.61 -36.20
N SER A 403 -5.15 -7.23 -36.67
CA SER A 403 -4.89 -5.88 -37.14
C SER A 403 -5.88 -5.55 -38.26
N MET A 404 -6.92 -4.77 -37.94
CA MET A 404 -7.69 -4.05 -38.94
C MET A 404 -6.99 -2.75 -39.28
#